data_AF-A0A239BY88-F1
#
_entry.id   AF-A0A239BY88-F1
#
_cell.length_a   1.000
_cell.length_b   1.000
_cell.length_c   1.000
_cell.angle_alpha   90.00
_cell.angle_beta   90.00
_cell.angle_gamma   90.00
#
_symmetry.space_group_name_H-M   'P 1'
#
loop_
_entity.id
_entity.type
_entity.pdbx_description
1 polymer ?
#
loop_
_entity_poly.entity_id
_entity_poly.type
_entity_poly.pdbx_seq_one_letter_code
_entity_poly.pdbx_strand_id
1 'polypeptide(L)'
;MRPVSVLALAGTAAVSMSLLTGCGGDGGKADAAGAIPVTATDDACEVAKTDLTAGKTTFKVTNKGSKVNEFEVLKPDGKILAERENIGPGTSVDFVVNLPAGQFTLLCSAGQTGKGPTQAVTVTGAAAGGADARLTKAAADYKGYVILQLDDTIAKTRQFVDAVKAGDVAKAKELYAPSRVGWETIEPVAEKFGDIDPKVDAREADLKPEEKKDWSGWHLLEKALWEDGSVKGKEEYGDRLLADLGTLKSRLPGLTLDPVNDMAGGAKELLDEVATGKVTGEEEAFSHTDLVDFKANVDGAKKIYDLLKPVVQERDAQLAADLDDNFAKVEGLLKKHEKGDGYVSYDKVGKDDRKELADAVNALGEPLSKLAEAVAK
;
A
#
# COMPACT_ATOMS: atom_id res chain seq x y z
N MET A 1 18.74 71.92 4.96
CA MET A 1 17.41 72.18 5.56
C MET A 1 17.43 71.63 6.98
N ARG A 2 16.82 72.36 7.92
CA ARG A 2 17.25 72.53 9.33
C ARG A 2 17.14 71.27 10.25
N PRO A 3 17.96 71.20 11.32
CA PRO A 3 18.00 70.15 12.36
C PRO A 3 17.13 70.52 13.59
N VAL A 4 16.68 69.54 14.39
CA VAL A 4 16.16 69.69 15.78
C VAL A 4 16.32 68.34 16.50
N SER A 5 17.32 68.17 17.37
CA SER A 5 17.34 68.32 18.85
C SER A 5 16.88 67.10 19.65
N VAL A 6 17.82 66.62 20.47
CA VAL A 6 17.68 65.63 21.55
C VAL A 6 17.05 66.31 22.77
N LEU A 7 16.08 65.66 23.41
CA LEU A 7 15.73 65.92 24.82
C LEU A 7 15.52 64.58 25.54
N ALA A 8 16.36 64.35 26.54
CA ALA A 8 16.25 63.25 27.49
C ALA A 8 15.22 63.60 28.57
N LEU A 9 14.35 62.65 28.92
CA LEU A 9 13.70 62.61 30.23
C LEU A 9 13.95 61.25 30.88
N ALA A 10 14.58 61.30 32.05
CA ALA A 10 14.71 60.20 32.98
C ALA A 10 13.35 59.92 33.63
N GLY A 11 12.96 58.65 33.67
CA GLY A 11 11.79 58.16 34.38
C GLY A 11 12.07 56.76 34.91
N THR A 12 12.60 56.70 36.13
CA THR A 12 12.70 55.48 36.95
C THR A 12 11.32 54.93 37.29
N ALA A 13 11.02 53.70 36.88
CA ALA A 13 9.91 52.92 37.41
C ALA A 13 10.31 51.45 37.57
N ALA A 14 9.86 50.89 38.70
CA ALA A 14 10.33 49.71 39.39
C ALA A 14 10.46 48.41 38.56
N VAL A 15 11.54 47.68 38.84
CA VAL A 15 11.71 46.25 38.53
C VAL A 15 10.76 45.46 39.42
N SER A 16 9.76 44.82 38.82
CA SER A 16 8.99 43.75 39.46
C SER A 16 9.48 42.42 38.91
N MET A 17 10.34 41.75 39.67
CA MET A 17 10.58 40.31 39.51
C MET A 17 9.33 39.57 39.99
N SER A 18 8.58 39.01 39.04
CA SER A 18 7.54 38.02 39.31
C SER A 18 8.03 36.67 38.79
N LEU A 19 8.29 35.77 39.73
CA LEU A 19 8.54 34.35 39.51
C LEU A 19 7.36 33.74 38.74
N LEU A 20 7.60 33.18 37.56
CA LEU A 20 6.66 32.30 36.88
C LEU A 20 7.21 30.87 36.95
N THR A 21 6.78 30.17 37.98
CA THR A 21 6.66 28.71 37.97
C THR A 21 5.61 28.33 36.92
N GLY A 22 6.05 27.85 35.76
CA GLY A 22 5.18 27.26 34.74
C GLY A 22 5.54 25.80 34.54
N CYS A 23 4.70 24.92 35.08
CA CYS A 23 4.79 23.47 34.95
C CYS A 23 4.91 23.01 33.48
N GLY A 24 5.67 21.93 33.29
CA GLY A 24 5.65 21.15 32.07
C GLY A 24 4.22 20.75 31.71
N GLY A 25 3.87 21.00 30.45
CA GLY A 25 2.68 20.50 29.80
C GLY A 25 3.12 20.03 28.44
N ASP A 26 3.30 18.72 28.33
CA ASP A 26 3.50 18.01 27.08
C ASP A 26 2.41 18.42 26.10
N GLY A 27 2.81 18.80 24.89
CA GLY A 27 1.93 19.24 23.81
C GLY A 27 1.19 18.05 23.21
N GLY A 28 0.32 17.43 24.01
CA GLY A 28 -0.65 16.46 23.54
C GLY A 28 -1.63 17.13 22.60
N LYS A 29 -1.42 16.97 21.29
CA LYS A 29 -2.50 16.97 20.31
C LYS A 29 -3.61 16.08 20.88
N ALA A 30 -4.86 16.57 20.83
CA ALA A 30 -6.03 15.82 21.24
C ALA A 30 -5.98 14.39 20.67
N ASP A 31 -5.75 13.40 21.53
CA ASP A 31 -5.93 12.00 21.16
C ASP A 31 -7.39 11.83 20.72
N ALA A 32 -7.59 11.17 19.57
CA ALA A 32 -8.89 10.64 19.21
C ALA A 32 -9.32 9.70 20.34
N ALA A 33 -10.26 10.14 21.17
CA ALA A 33 -10.81 9.35 22.27
C ALA A 33 -11.47 8.08 21.71
N GLY A 34 -10.68 7.02 21.47
CA GLY A 34 -11.13 5.81 20.81
C GLY A 34 -10.05 4.96 20.13
N ALA A 35 -8.89 5.52 19.78
CA ALA A 35 -7.80 4.72 19.20
C ALA A 35 -7.10 3.87 20.26
N ILE A 36 -6.71 2.64 19.91
CA ILE A 36 -5.98 1.71 20.77
C ILE A 36 -4.48 1.90 20.54
N PRO A 37 -3.71 2.37 21.53
CA PRO A 37 -2.27 2.49 21.39
C PRO A 37 -1.61 1.13 21.16
N VAL A 38 -0.70 1.09 20.18
CA VAL A 38 0.22 -0.03 19.94
C VAL A 38 1.64 0.52 19.93
N THR A 39 2.52 -0.05 20.73
CA THR A 39 3.97 0.23 20.67
C THR A 39 4.68 -0.96 20.04
N ALA A 40 5.22 -0.76 18.85
CA ALA A 40 6.03 -1.73 18.14
C ALA A 40 7.52 -1.44 18.36
N THR A 41 8.31 -2.44 18.76
CA THR A 41 9.78 -2.39 18.79
C THR A 41 10.34 -3.49 17.88
N ASP A 42 11.66 -3.68 17.89
CA ASP A 42 12.29 -4.77 17.14
C ASP A 42 11.94 -6.17 17.71
N ASP A 43 11.47 -6.23 18.96
CA ASP A 43 11.27 -7.45 19.74
C ASP A 43 9.99 -7.49 20.60
N ALA A 44 9.19 -6.42 20.63
CA ALA A 44 7.92 -6.34 21.35
C ALA A 44 6.79 -5.72 20.49
N CYS A 45 5.55 -6.15 20.79
CA CYS A 45 4.32 -5.62 20.20
C CYS A 45 3.31 -5.38 21.34
N GLU A 46 3.39 -4.21 21.97
CA GLU A 46 2.58 -3.89 23.15
C GLU A 46 1.26 -3.25 22.72
N VAL A 47 0.15 -3.95 22.96
CA VAL A 47 -1.21 -3.48 22.61
C VAL A 47 -1.94 -3.11 23.89
N ALA A 48 -2.41 -1.87 23.99
CA ALA A 48 -3.01 -1.34 25.22
C ALA A 48 -4.33 -2.01 25.62
N LYS A 49 -5.01 -2.69 24.68
CA LYS A 49 -6.29 -3.35 24.91
C LYS A 49 -6.43 -4.60 24.04
N THR A 50 -6.79 -5.73 24.66
CA THR A 50 -6.92 -7.04 23.99
C THR A 50 -8.36 -7.57 23.96
N ASP A 51 -9.29 -6.95 24.68
CA ASP A 51 -10.72 -7.25 24.64
C ASP A 51 -11.47 -6.16 23.89
N LEU A 52 -11.86 -6.47 22.66
CA LEU A 52 -12.44 -5.51 21.72
C LEU A 52 -13.90 -5.84 21.43
N THR A 53 -14.58 -4.89 20.82
CA THR A 53 -15.95 -5.05 20.32
C THR A 53 -15.91 -5.14 18.81
N ALA A 54 -16.76 -5.98 18.23
CA ALA A 54 -16.85 -6.13 16.79
C ALA A 54 -17.24 -4.80 16.11
N GLY A 55 -16.70 -4.57 14.91
CA GLY A 55 -16.85 -3.36 14.11
C GLY A 55 -15.55 -2.58 13.95
N LYS A 56 -15.68 -1.29 13.63
CA LYS A 56 -14.55 -0.38 13.44
C LYS A 56 -13.67 -0.30 14.68
N THR A 57 -12.37 -0.54 14.49
CA THR A 57 -11.31 -0.37 15.47
C THR A 57 -10.19 0.45 14.85
N THR A 58 -9.68 1.44 15.59
CA THR A 58 -8.49 2.19 15.17
C THR A 58 -7.34 1.81 16.08
N PHE A 59 -6.24 1.31 15.53
CA PHE A 59 -4.98 1.12 16.23
C PHE A 59 -4.06 2.31 15.96
N LYS A 60 -3.56 2.96 17.00
CA LYS A 60 -2.53 4.00 16.89
C LYS A 60 -1.18 3.34 17.06
N VAL A 61 -0.59 2.89 15.95
CA VAL A 61 0.67 2.14 15.95
C VAL A 61 1.83 3.12 15.98
N THR A 62 2.72 2.99 16.95
CA THR A 62 3.94 3.78 17.06
C THR A 62 5.15 2.85 17.00
N ASN A 63 6.00 3.05 16.00
CA ASN A 63 7.23 2.31 15.87
C ASN A 63 8.34 2.99 16.68
N LYS A 64 8.75 2.35 17.78
CA LYS A 64 9.90 2.73 18.61
C LYS A 64 11.12 1.84 18.39
N GLY A 65 11.06 0.93 17.42
CA GLY A 65 12.17 0.09 17.00
C GLY A 65 13.19 0.84 16.14
N SER A 66 14.21 0.11 15.69
CA SER A 66 15.28 0.63 14.83
C SER A 66 15.04 0.35 13.35
N LYS A 67 14.11 -0.55 13.02
CA LYS A 67 13.76 -0.95 11.65
C LYS A 67 12.40 -0.40 11.25
N VAL A 68 12.14 -0.33 9.94
CA VAL A 68 10.78 -0.23 9.42
C VAL A 68 9.96 -1.38 9.99
N ASN A 69 8.74 -1.11 10.43
CA ASN A 69 7.86 -2.09 11.05
C ASN A 69 6.57 -2.20 10.23
N GLU A 70 5.90 -3.32 10.41
CA GLU A 70 4.64 -3.67 9.80
C GLU A 70 3.73 -4.16 10.92
N PHE A 71 2.45 -3.77 10.88
CA PHE A 71 1.49 -4.20 11.88
C PHE A 71 0.34 -4.97 11.22
N GLU A 72 0.21 -6.24 11.57
CA GLU A 72 -0.71 -7.18 10.93
C GLU A 72 -1.79 -7.64 11.92
N VAL A 73 -3.04 -7.75 11.44
CA VAL A 73 -4.12 -8.44 12.15
C VAL A 73 -4.31 -9.81 11.51
N LEU A 74 -3.94 -10.87 12.21
CA LEU A 74 -4.02 -12.25 11.72
C LEU A 74 -5.29 -12.95 12.22
N LYS A 75 -5.92 -13.71 11.33
CA LYS A 75 -7.01 -14.65 11.65
C LYS A 75 -6.46 -15.89 12.38
N PRO A 76 -7.32 -16.73 12.98
CA PRO A 76 -6.90 -17.96 13.64
C PRO A 76 -6.18 -18.97 12.73
N ASP A 77 -6.42 -18.91 11.41
CA ASP A 77 -5.74 -19.75 10.42
C ASP A 77 -4.37 -19.19 9.98
N GLY A 78 -3.91 -18.10 10.61
CA GLY A 78 -2.63 -17.45 10.35
C GLY A 78 -2.64 -16.53 9.14
N LYS A 79 -3.75 -16.40 8.42
CA LYS A 79 -3.85 -15.46 7.29
C LYS A 79 -4.10 -14.05 7.76
N ILE A 80 -3.54 -13.09 7.04
CA ILE A 80 -3.79 -11.66 7.23
C ILE A 80 -5.28 -11.36 7.01
N LEU A 81 -5.84 -10.56 7.92
CA LEU A 81 -7.14 -9.90 7.80
C LEU A 81 -6.98 -8.51 7.19
N ALA A 82 -6.00 -7.76 7.69
CA ALA A 82 -5.62 -6.42 7.28
C ALA A 82 -4.24 -6.13 7.86
N GLU A 83 -3.46 -5.27 7.20
CA GLU A 83 -2.16 -4.84 7.69
C GLU A 83 -1.86 -3.37 7.42
N ARG A 84 -0.76 -2.92 8.01
CA ARG A 84 -0.20 -1.60 7.80
C ARG A 84 1.31 -1.72 7.72
N GLU A 85 1.81 -1.63 6.49
CA GLU A 85 3.24 -1.68 6.21
C GLU A 85 3.93 -0.32 6.31
N ASN A 86 5.26 -0.35 6.15
CA ASN A 86 6.13 0.80 5.95
C ASN A 86 6.08 1.83 7.09
N ILE A 87 5.87 1.36 8.33
CA ILE A 87 5.87 2.21 9.53
C ILE A 87 7.32 2.49 9.93
N GLY A 88 7.86 3.63 9.50
CA GLY A 88 9.24 4.01 9.76
C GLY A 88 9.59 4.21 11.24
N PRO A 89 10.87 4.02 11.65
CA PRO A 89 11.31 4.28 13.02
C PRO A 89 10.93 5.69 13.53
N GLY A 90 10.39 5.76 14.75
CA GLY A 90 9.99 7.01 15.39
C GLY A 90 8.68 7.62 14.86
N THR A 91 7.96 6.93 13.98
CA THR A 91 6.69 7.41 13.42
C THR A 91 5.48 6.77 14.10
N SER A 92 4.32 7.39 13.92
CA SER A 92 3.02 6.86 14.33
C SER A 92 2.04 6.91 13.17
N VAL A 93 1.19 5.90 13.06
CA VAL A 93 0.11 5.81 12.08
C VAL A 93 -1.18 5.40 12.77
N ASP A 94 -2.31 5.94 12.30
CA ASP A 94 -3.62 5.42 12.65
C ASP A 94 -4.00 4.35 11.62
N PHE A 95 -4.29 3.15 12.11
CA PHE A 95 -4.68 2.01 11.29
C PHE A 95 -6.11 1.60 11.62
N VAL A 96 -7.02 1.81 10.67
CA VAL A 96 -8.46 1.54 10.82
C VAL A 96 -8.80 0.18 10.23
N VAL A 97 -9.38 -0.69 11.06
CA VAL A 97 -9.76 -2.05 10.70
C VAL A 97 -11.20 -2.31 11.09
N ASN A 98 -11.96 -2.99 10.24
CA ASN A 98 -13.24 -3.58 10.60
C ASN A 98 -13.02 -5.01 11.14
N LEU A 99 -13.25 -5.22 12.44
CA LEU A 99 -13.05 -6.50 13.12
C LEU A 99 -14.37 -7.25 13.32
N PRO A 100 -14.56 -8.45 12.74
CA PRO A 100 -15.69 -9.31 13.13
C PRO A 100 -15.45 -9.93 14.51
N ALA A 101 -16.51 -10.44 15.14
CA ALA A 101 -16.36 -11.18 16.39
C ALA A 101 -15.52 -12.46 16.17
N GLY A 102 -14.58 -12.73 17.08
CA GLY A 102 -13.64 -13.84 16.92
C GLY A 102 -12.36 -13.66 17.73
N GLN A 103 -11.38 -14.51 17.43
CA GLN A 103 -10.03 -14.42 17.97
C GLN A 103 -9.08 -13.98 16.87
N PHE A 104 -8.11 -13.13 17.22
CA PHE A 104 -7.11 -12.63 16.31
C PHE A 104 -5.75 -12.58 16.99
N THR A 105 -4.71 -12.58 16.17
CA THR A 105 -3.35 -12.33 16.61
C THR A 105 -2.88 -11.03 15.99
N LEU A 106 -2.43 -10.09 16.81
CA LEU A 106 -1.74 -8.88 16.35
C LEU A 106 -0.25 -9.18 16.27
N LEU A 107 0.37 -8.85 15.15
CA LEU A 107 1.79 -9.08 14.89
C LEU A 107 2.46 -7.75 14.56
N CYS A 108 3.61 -7.48 15.18
CA CYS A 108 4.51 -6.41 14.75
C CYS A 108 5.72 -7.06 14.05
N SER A 109 5.88 -6.89 12.74
CA SER A 109 6.99 -7.45 11.98
C SER A 109 8.09 -6.41 11.71
N ALA A 110 9.09 -6.39 12.60
CA ALA A 110 10.26 -5.54 12.41
C ALA A 110 11.10 -6.01 11.20
N GLY A 111 11.23 -5.14 10.21
CA GLY A 111 11.87 -5.43 8.92
C GLY A 111 10.95 -6.13 7.91
N GLN A 112 9.63 -6.14 8.13
CA GLN A 112 8.61 -6.62 7.17
C GLN A 112 8.89 -8.07 6.73
N THR A 113 9.01 -8.96 7.72
CA THR A 113 9.43 -10.35 7.50
C THR A 113 8.26 -11.34 7.63
N GLY A 114 7.04 -10.86 7.89
CA GLY A 114 5.88 -11.65 8.28
C GLY A 114 6.08 -12.44 9.59
N LYS A 115 7.05 -12.04 10.41
CA LYS A 115 7.43 -12.68 11.68
C LYS A 115 7.78 -11.64 12.73
N GLY A 116 7.52 -11.96 13.99
CA GLY A 116 7.79 -11.03 15.08
C GLY A 116 7.03 -11.34 16.38
N PRO A 117 7.13 -10.43 17.37
CA PRO A 117 6.31 -10.47 18.58
C PRO A 117 4.82 -10.39 18.25
N THR A 118 4.04 -11.18 18.98
CA THR A 118 2.58 -11.26 18.77
C THR A 118 1.80 -11.03 20.06
N GLN A 119 0.56 -10.56 19.91
CA GLN A 119 -0.39 -10.37 20.99
C GLN A 119 -1.76 -10.94 20.59
N ALA A 120 -2.32 -11.85 21.39
CA ALA A 120 -3.66 -12.36 21.16
C ALA A 120 -4.73 -11.32 21.54
N VAL A 121 -5.80 -11.24 20.75
CA VAL A 121 -6.93 -10.33 20.90
C VAL A 121 -8.24 -11.08 20.74
N THR A 122 -9.21 -10.79 21.61
CA THR A 122 -10.57 -11.31 21.55
C THR A 122 -11.55 -10.20 21.18
N VAL A 123 -12.35 -10.42 20.16
CA VAL A 123 -13.37 -9.49 19.67
C VAL A 123 -14.75 -10.09 19.94
N THR A 124 -15.60 -9.36 20.67
CA THR A 124 -16.93 -9.83 21.09
C THR A 124 -18.06 -8.91 20.61
N GLY A 125 -19.30 -9.38 20.69
CA GLY A 125 -20.48 -8.61 20.29
C GLY A 125 -20.77 -8.67 18.79
N ALA A 126 -21.60 -7.75 18.32
CA ALA A 126 -21.91 -7.57 16.90
C ALA A 126 -21.48 -6.17 16.49
N ALA A 127 -21.09 -6.01 15.22
CA ALA A 127 -20.83 -4.69 14.67
C ALA A 127 -22.07 -3.79 14.85
N ALA A 128 -21.86 -2.58 15.34
CA ALA A 128 -22.92 -1.60 15.47
C ALA A 128 -23.29 -1.03 14.09
N GLY A 129 -24.59 -0.96 13.77
CA GLY A 129 -25.09 -0.45 12.48
C GLY A 129 -25.35 -1.54 11.44
N GLY A 130 -26.32 -1.29 10.55
CA GLY A 130 -26.56 -2.16 9.40
C GLY A 130 -25.55 -1.89 8.28
N ALA A 131 -25.23 -2.90 7.48
CA ALA A 131 -24.36 -2.73 6.32
C ALA A 131 -24.96 -1.73 5.31
N ASP A 132 -24.20 -0.71 4.92
CA ASP A 132 -24.60 0.20 3.84
C ASP A 132 -24.66 -0.59 2.52
N ALA A 133 -25.85 -0.68 1.92
CA ALA A 133 -26.06 -1.45 0.70
C ALA A 133 -25.18 -0.97 -0.47
N ARG A 134 -24.75 0.30 -0.46
CA ARG A 134 -23.81 0.84 -1.45
C ARG A 134 -22.42 0.23 -1.28
N LEU A 135 -21.97 0.04 -0.04
CA LEU A 135 -20.68 -0.62 0.25
C LEU A 135 -20.73 -2.11 -0.08
N THR A 136 -21.85 -2.79 0.19
CA THR A 136 -22.05 -4.18 -0.26
C THR A 136 -21.99 -4.29 -1.78
N LYS A 137 -22.61 -3.35 -2.50
CA LYS A 137 -22.53 -3.30 -3.97
C LYS A 137 -21.10 -2.99 -4.44
N ALA A 138 -20.40 -2.05 -3.82
CA ALA A 138 -19.03 -1.71 -4.16
C ALA A 138 -18.09 -2.92 -4.03
N ALA A 139 -18.20 -3.70 -2.95
CA ALA A 139 -17.43 -4.93 -2.78
C ALA A 139 -17.74 -5.98 -3.84
N ALA A 140 -19.02 -6.15 -4.23
CA ALA A 140 -19.40 -7.08 -5.28
C ALA A 140 -18.88 -6.63 -6.67
N ASP A 141 -18.99 -5.35 -6.99
CA ASP A 141 -18.47 -4.77 -8.22
C ASP A 141 -16.94 -4.87 -8.29
N TYR A 142 -16.25 -4.65 -7.16
CA TYR A 142 -14.81 -4.79 -7.07
C TYR A 142 -14.36 -6.25 -7.24
N LYS A 143 -15.07 -7.22 -6.64
CA LYS A 143 -14.83 -8.65 -6.92
C LYS A 143 -14.96 -8.97 -8.42
N GLY A 144 -15.99 -8.43 -9.08
CA GLY A 144 -16.15 -8.57 -10.53
C GLY A 144 -14.98 -7.98 -11.31
N TYR A 145 -14.50 -6.81 -10.90
CA TYR A 145 -13.31 -6.18 -11.48
C TYR A 145 -12.04 -7.01 -11.30
N VAL A 146 -11.79 -7.54 -10.09
CA VAL A 146 -10.63 -8.42 -9.81
C VAL A 146 -10.64 -9.66 -10.70
N ILE A 147 -11.80 -10.29 -10.89
CA ILE A 147 -11.94 -11.44 -11.78
C ILE A 147 -11.60 -11.06 -13.23
N LEU A 148 -12.08 -9.91 -13.71
CA LEU A 148 -11.79 -9.44 -15.06
C LEU A 148 -10.29 -9.12 -15.26
N GLN A 149 -9.65 -8.48 -14.29
CA GLN A 149 -8.21 -8.20 -14.34
C GLN A 149 -7.41 -9.50 -14.37
N LEU A 150 -7.70 -10.47 -13.50
CA LEU A 150 -6.98 -11.75 -13.51
C LEU A 150 -7.20 -12.53 -14.81
N ASP A 151 -8.40 -12.49 -15.39
CA ASP A 151 -8.68 -13.14 -16.67
C ASP A 151 -7.86 -12.52 -17.81
N ASP A 152 -7.73 -11.20 -17.83
CA ASP A 152 -6.87 -10.47 -18.78
C ASP A 152 -5.38 -10.75 -18.54
N THR A 153 -4.92 -10.74 -17.28
CA THR A 153 -3.55 -11.13 -16.89
C THR A 153 -3.21 -12.51 -17.40
N ILE A 154 -4.06 -13.51 -17.19
CA ILE A 154 -3.82 -14.89 -17.67
C ILE A 154 -3.78 -14.94 -19.20
N ALA A 155 -4.66 -14.20 -19.88
CA ALA A 155 -4.69 -14.17 -21.34
C ALA A 155 -3.41 -13.56 -21.93
N LYS A 156 -2.95 -12.44 -21.37
CA LYS A 156 -1.70 -11.77 -21.81
C LYS A 156 -0.46 -12.55 -21.41
N THR A 157 -0.44 -13.12 -20.21
CA THR A 157 0.64 -14.01 -19.75
C THR A 157 0.77 -15.23 -20.64
N ARG A 158 -0.34 -15.77 -21.15
CA ARG A 158 -0.29 -16.88 -22.11
C ARG A 158 0.44 -16.48 -23.39
N GLN A 159 0.13 -15.31 -23.95
CA GLN A 159 0.83 -14.81 -25.13
C GLN A 159 2.32 -14.58 -24.86
N PHE A 160 2.65 -14.01 -23.69
CA PHE A 160 4.03 -13.83 -23.25
C PHE A 160 4.78 -15.16 -23.14
N VAL A 161 4.19 -16.16 -22.47
CA VAL A 161 4.76 -17.49 -22.30
C VAL A 161 4.89 -18.24 -23.63
N ASP A 162 3.94 -18.09 -24.54
CA ASP A 162 4.04 -18.68 -25.89
C ASP A 162 5.26 -18.10 -26.65
N ALA A 163 5.54 -16.79 -26.52
CA ALA A 163 6.74 -16.18 -27.09
C ALA A 163 8.04 -16.67 -26.42
N VAL A 164 8.03 -16.82 -25.09
CA VAL A 164 9.14 -17.41 -24.31
C VAL A 164 9.45 -18.82 -24.83
N LYS A 165 8.42 -19.67 -24.98
CA LYS A 165 8.54 -21.06 -25.46
C LYS A 165 8.96 -21.16 -26.92
N ALA A 166 8.61 -20.17 -27.74
CA ALA A 166 9.08 -20.06 -29.12
C ALA A 166 10.54 -19.58 -29.23
N GLY A 167 11.15 -19.11 -28.13
CA GLY A 167 12.47 -18.49 -28.16
C GLY A 167 12.47 -17.09 -28.81
N ASP A 168 11.30 -16.48 -29.00
CA ASP A 168 11.17 -15.14 -29.59
C ASP A 168 11.39 -14.07 -28.51
N VAL A 169 12.67 -13.78 -28.24
CA VAL A 169 13.09 -12.81 -27.22
C VAL A 169 12.51 -11.43 -27.49
N ALA A 170 12.47 -10.98 -28.74
CA ALA A 170 11.94 -9.66 -29.09
C ALA A 170 10.45 -9.59 -28.75
N LYS A 171 9.68 -10.59 -29.15
CA LYS A 171 8.24 -10.61 -28.87
C LYS A 171 7.93 -10.78 -27.39
N ALA A 172 8.69 -11.62 -26.69
CA ALA A 172 8.53 -11.80 -25.25
C ALA A 172 8.78 -10.48 -24.49
N LYS A 173 9.81 -9.70 -24.87
CA LYS A 173 10.05 -8.37 -24.29
C LYS A 173 8.88 -7.39 -24.50
N GLU A 174 8.26 -7.40 -25.67
CA GLU A 174 7.08 -6.56 -25.94
C GLU A 174 5.87 -6.93 -25.07
N LEU A 175 5.70 -8.21 -24.76
CA LEU A 175 4.53 -8.75 -24.05
C LEU A 175 4.69 -8.77 -22.53
N TYR A 176 5.92 -8.65 -22.03
CA TYR A 176 6.25 -8.75 -20.62
C TYR A 176 5.45 -7.76 -19.75
N ALA A 177 5.67 -6.44 -19.91
CA ALA A 177 5.00 -5.44 -19.08
C ALA A 177 3.46 -5.45 -19.24
N PRO A 178 2.89 -5.57 -20.47
CA PRO A 178 1.45 -5.74 -20.61
C PRO A 178 0.88 -6.96 -19.86
N SER A 179 1.65 -8.04 -19.71
CA SER A 179 1.19 -9.24 -19.00
C SER A 179 1.10 -9.06 -17.48
N ARG A 180 1.80 -8.07 -16.93
CA ARG A 180 1.84 -7.74 -15.50
C ARG A 180 0.74 -6.77 -15.07
N VAL A 181 0.31 -5.85 -15.94
CA VAL A 181 -0.65 -4.78 -15.60
C VAL A 181 -1.83 -5.24 -14.75
N GLY A 182 -2.52 -6.32 -15.13
CA GLY A 182 -3.70 -6.76 -14.38
C GLY A 182 -3.38 -7.36 -13.01
N TRP A 183 -2.17 -7.90 -12.81
CA TRP A 183 -1.65 -8.35 -11.52
C TRP A 183 -1.39 -7.16 -10.59
N GLU A 184 -0.58 -6.21 -11.03
CA GLU A 184 -0.26 -4.95 -10.32
C GLU A 184 -1.53 -4.16 -9.93
N THR A 185 -2.56 -4.22 -10.77
CA THR A 185 -3.83 -3.52 -10.52
C THR A 185 -4.64 -4.12 -9.37
N ILE A 186 -4.43 -5.41 -9.03
CA ILE A 186 -5.20 -6.15 -8.02
C ILE A 186 -4.34 -6.71 -6.88
N GLU A 187 -3.09 -6.29 -6.79
CA GLU A 187 -2.04 -6.79 -5.90
C GLU A 187 -2.50 -6.97 -4.43
N PRO A 188 -3.18 -6.01 -3.77
CA PRO A 188 -3.67 -6.18 -2.39
C PRO A 188 -4.64 -7.35 -2.21
N VAL A 189 -5.38 -7.70 -3.27
CA VAL A 189 -6.31 -8.84 -3.23
C VAL A 189 -5.56 -10.14 -3.52
N ALA A 190 -4.51 -10.09 -4.35
CA ALA A 190 -3.67 -11.24 -4.66
C ALA A 190 -2.82 -11.68 -3.45
N GLU A 191 -2.30 -10.74 -2.68
CA GLU A 191 -1.51 -10.98 -1.46
C GLU A 191 -2.29 -11.70 -0.36
N LYS A 192 -3.62 -11.55 -0.32
CA LYS A 192 -4.50 -12.37 0.55
C LYS A 192 -4.37 -13.88 0.30
N PHE A 193 -3.83 -14.25 -0.87
CA PHE A 193 -3.47 -15.60 -1.24
C PHE A 193 -1.94 -15.80 -1.17
N GLY A 194 -1.29 -15.27 -0.13
CA GLY A 194 0.17 -15.05 0.01
C GLY A 194 1.14 -16.20 -0.25
N ASP A 195 0.67 -17.40 -0.60
CA ASP A 195 1.54 -18.42 -1.21
C ASP A 195 1.69 -18.27 -2.75
N ILE A 196 0.91 -17.41 -3.40
CA ILE A 196 0.95 -17.18 -4.85
C ILE A 196 1.89 -16.03 -5.19
N ASP A 197 1.80 -14.91 -4.47
CA ASP A 197 2.57 -13.71 -4.76
C ASP A 197 4.09 -13.99 -4.91
N PRO A 198 4.78 -14.64 -3.95
CA PRO A 198 6.21 -14.93 -4.09
C PRO A 198 6.56 -15.89 -5.23
N LYS A 199 5.58 -16.64 -5.76
CA LYS A 199 5.82 -17.57 -6.89
C LYS A 199 5.76 -16.86 -8.23
N VAL A 200 4.97 -15.79 -8.33
CA VAL A 200 4.72 -15.09 -9.58
C VAL A 200 5.50 -13.79 -9.68
N ASP A 201 5.78 -13.12 -8.56
CA ASP A 201 6.33 -11.75 -8.59
C ASP A 201 7.47 -11.44 -7.60
N ALA A 202 8.10 -12.45 -7.00
CA ALA A 202 9.27 -12.19 -6.16
C ALA A 202 10.44 -11.62 -7.00
N ARG A 203 10.98 -10.46 -6.57
CA ARG A 203 12.20 -9.86 -7.13
C ARG A 203 13.44 -10.59 -6.63
N GLU A 204 14.50 -10.62 -7.44
CA GLU A 204 15.75 -11.28 -7.03
C GLU A 204 16.37 -10.66 -5.76
N ALA A 205 16.19 -9.35 -5.58
CA ALA A 205 16.74 -8.59 -4.47
C ALA A 205 16.14 -8.98 -3.11
N ASP A 206 14.90 -9.47 -3.09
CA ASP A 206 14.18 -9.83 -1.87
C ASP A 206 14.46 -11.28 -1.41
N LEU A 207 15.08 -12.09 -2.27
CA LEU A 207 15.33 -13.50 -2.01
C LEU A 207 16.63 -13.74 -1.25
N LYS A 208 16.54 -14.49 -0.15
CA LYS A 208 17.73 -15.03 0.52
C LYS A 208 18.43 -16.06 -0.38
N PRO A 209 19.74 -16.29 -0.19
CA PRO A 209 20.50 -17.26 -1.00
C PRO A 209 19.84 -18.64 -1.11
N GLU A 210 19.23 -19.13 -0.03
CA GLU A 210 18.53 -20.41 0.02
C GLU A 210 17.17 -20.42 -0.72
N GLU A 211 16.55 -19.26 -0.92
CA GLU A 211 15.26 -19.07 -1.62
C GLU A 211 15.46 -18.95 -3.14
N LYS A 212 16.61 -18.44 -3.59
CA LYS A 212 16.95 -18.28 -5.01
C LYS A 212 16.86 -19.56 -5.85
N LYS A 213 17.02 -20.73 -5.24
CA LYS A 213 16.89 -22.04 -5.92
C LYS A 213 15.46 -22.32 -6.40
N ASP A 214 14.46 -21.75 -5.73
CA ASP A 214 13.04 -21.97 -5.98
C ASP A 214 12.40 -20.79 -6.74
N TRP A 215 13.20 -19.75 -7.04
CA TRP A 215 12.79 -18.53 -7.74
C TRP A 215 12.09 -18.86 -9.06
N SER A 216 11.00 -18.15 -9.34
CA SER A 216 10.15 -18.30 -10.52
C SER A 216 9.46 -16.97 -10.84
N GLY A 217 8.46 -17.00 -11.72
CA GLY A 217 7.60 -15.83 -11.95
C GLY A 217 8.11 -14.88 -13.03
N TRP A 218 7.49 -13.71 -13.09
CA TRP A 218 7.77 -12.67 -14.07
C TRP A 218 9.23 -12.20 -14.00
N HIS A 219 9.74 -11.81 -12.83
CA HIS A 219 11.10 -11.27 -12.71
C HIS A 219 12.21 -12.28 -13.05
N LEU A 220 12.00 -13.59 -12.87
CA LEU A 220 12.94 -14.59 -13.37
C LEU A 220 13.00 -14.60 -14.91
N LEU A 221 11.84 -14.47 -15.57
CA LEU A 221 11.75 -14.41 -17.02
C LEU A 221 12.22 -13.05 -17.57
N GLU A 222 12.00 -11.97 -16.83
CA GLU A 222 12.54 -10.64 -17.08
C GLU A 222 14.07 -10.69 -17.14
N LYS A 223 14.73 -11.21 -16.10
CA LYS A 223 16.19 -11.37 -16.09
C LYS A 223 16.69 -12.16 -17.29
N ALA A 224 16.04 -13.27 -17.62
CA ALA A 224 16.42 -14.10 -18.77
C ALA A 224 16.33 -13.32 -20.10
N LEU A 225 15.33 -12.45 -20.24
CA LEU A 225 15.13 -11.65 -21.44
C LEU A 225 16.12 -10.49 -21.54
N TRP A 226 16.33 -9.73 -20.47
CA TRP A 226 17.12 -8.49 -20.49
C TRP A 226 18.59 -8.66 -20.16
N GLU A 227 18.94 -9.47 -19.16
CA GLU A 227 20.32 -9.71 -18.74
C GLU A 227 20.96 -10.85 -19.54
N ASP A 228 20.31 -12.02 -19.58
CA ASP A 228 20.88 -13.19 -20.28
C ASP A 228 20.68 -13.10 -21.81
N GLY A 229 19.72 -12.29 -22.27
CA GLY A 229 19.38 -12.12 -23.68
C GLY A 229 18.79 -13.39 -24.33
N SER A 230 18.34 -14.36 -23.53
CA SER A 230 17.90 -15.68 -24.00
C SER A 230 16.96 -16.35 -22.99
N VAL A 231 15.88 -16.93 -23.51
CA VAL A 231 14.90 -17.71 -22.73
C VAL A 231 15.08 -19.23 -22.88
N LYS A 232 16.18 -19.68 -23.50
CA LYS A 232 16.48 -21.10 -23.64
C LYS A 232 16.55 -21.78 -22.26
N GLY A 233 15.76 -22.84 -22.06
CA GLY A 233 15.68 -23.54 -20.78
C GLY A 233 14.81 -22.81 -19.74
N LYS A 234 13.97 -21.85 -20.16
CA LYS A 234 13.00 -21.15 -19.30
C LYS A 234 11.55 -21.52 -19.59
N GLU A 235 11.31 -22.46 -20.51
CA GLU A 235 9.99 -22.87 -20.95
C GLU A 235 9.12 -23.36 -19.78
N GLU A 236 9.71 -24.14 -18.86
CA GLU A 236 9.01 -24.66 -17.67
C GLU A 236 8.60 -23.57 -16.68
N TYR A 237 9.37 -22.46 -16.60
CA TYR A 237 9.05 -21.34 -15.72
C TYR A 237 7.85 -20.54 -16.24
N GLY A 238 7.71 -20.42 -17.56
CA GLY A 238 6.51 -19.85 -18.17
C GLY A 238 5.27 -20.70 -17.92
N ASP A 239 5.37 -22.03 -18.05
CA ASP A 239 4.27 -22.94 -17.74
C ASP A 239 3.90 -22.89 -16.24
N ARG A 240 4.89 -22.79 -15.34
CA ARG A 240 4.68 -22.62 -13.90
C ARG A 240 3.95 -21.31 -13.57
N LEU A 241 4.36 -20.19 -14.15
CA LEU A 241 3.69 -18.90 -13.96
C LEU A 241 2.19 -18.97 -14.32
N LEU A 242 1.84 -19.55 -15.47
CA LEU A 242 0.44 -19.76 -15.85
C LEU A 242 -0.33 -20.67 -14.87
N ALA A 243 0.32 -21.71 -14.34
CA ALA A 243 -0.28 -22.61 -13.38
C ALA A 243 -0.55 -21.94 -12.02
N ASP A 244 0.37 -21.10 -11.55
CA ASP A 244 0.22 -20.33 -10.32
C ASP A 244 -0.91 -19.29 -10.44
N LEU A 245 -1.00 -18.56 -11.57
CA LEU A 245 -2.14 -17.68 -11.85
C LEU A 245 -3.47 -18.45 -11.99
N GLY A 246 -3.44 -19.62 -12.60
CA GLY A 246 -4.59 -20.53 -12.65
C GLY A 246 -5.05 -20.98 -11.27
N THR A 247 -4.11 -21.18 -10.34
CA THR A 247 -4.39 -21.50 -8.94
C THR A 247 -5.08 -20.33 -8.25
N LEU A 248 -4.59 -19.10 -8.41
CA LEU A 248 -5.27 -17.90 -7.90
C LEU A 248 -6.71 -17.81 -8.45
N LYS A 249 -6.90 -17.98 -9.75
CA LYS A 249 -8.22 -17.95 -10.40
C LYS A 249 -9.18 -18.97 -9.80
N SER A 250 -8.70 -20.17 -9.47
CA SER A 250 -9.53 -21.21 -8.85
C SER A 250 -10.01 -20.86 -7.44
N ARG A 251 -9.34 -19.93 -6.75
CA ARG A 251 -9.66 -19.50 -5.38
C ARG A 251 -10.61 -18.29 -5.34
N LEU A 252 -10.67 -17.49 -6.40
CA LEU A 252 -11.52 -16.30 -6.50
C LEU A 252 -13.03 -16.52 -6.24
N PRO A 253 -13.66 -17.67 -6.56
CA PRO A 253 -15.05 -17.90 -6.19
C PRO A 253 -15.29 -17.73 -4.68
N GLY A 254 -14.35 -18.17 -3.85
CA GLY A 254 -14.39 -18.05 -2.39
C GLY A 254 -13.94 -16.71 -1.83
N LEU A 255 -13.55 -15.75 -2.68
CA LEU A 255 -13.12 -14.43 -2.25
C LEU A 255 -14.29 -13.64 -1.66
N THR A 256 -14.11 -13.17 -0.43
CA THR A 256 -14.97 -12.18 0.24
C THR A 256 -14.16 -10.92 0.43
N LEU A 257 -14.76 -9.78 0.11
CA LEU A 257 -14.12 -8.47 0.22
C LEU A 257 -14.86 -7.60 1.23
N ASP A 258 -14.14 -7.12 2.23
CA ASP A 258 -14.59 -6.10 3.16
C ASP A 258 -14.25 -4.69 2.62
N PRO A 259 -15.20 -3.75 2.56
CA PRO A 259 -14.97 -2.40 2.05
C PRO A 259 -13.93 -1.58 2.83
N VAL A 260 -13.73 -1.86 4.12
CA VAL A 260 -12.76 -1.15 4.95
C VAL A 260 -11.39 -1.79 4.79
N ASN A 261 -11.29 -3.09 5.07
CA ASN A 261 -10.01 -3.79 5.12
C ASN A 261 -9.45 -4.03 3.71
N ASP A 262 -10.26 -4.64 2.83
CA ASP A 262 -9.76 -5.19 1.56
C ASP A 262 -9.84 -4.20 0.40
N MET A 263 -10.67 -3.18 0.54
CA MET A 263 -10.79 -2.11 -0.45
C MET A 263 -10.02 -0.88 0.03
N ALA A 264 -10.53 -0.16 1.03
CA ALA A 264 -9.88 1.08 1.44
C ALA A 264 -8.45 0.88 1.97
N GLY A 265 -8.20 -0.21 2.72
CA GLY A 265 -6.86 -0.64 3.14
C GLY A 265 -5.97 -0.99 1.93
N GLY A 266 -6.43 -1.90 1.07
CA GLY A 266 -5.70 -2.29 -0.14
C GLY A 266 -5.35 -1.14 -1.09
N ALA A 267 -6.25 -0.16 -1.26
CA ALA A 267 -5.93 1.04 -2.04
C ALA A 267 -4.76 1.81 -1.43
N LYS A 268 -4.65 1.84 -0.10
CA LYS A 268 -3.58 2.52 0.59
C LYS A 268 -2.26 1.74 0.53
N GLU A 269 -2.30 0.41 0.57
CA GLU A 269 -1.15 -0.51 0.39
C GLU A 269 -0.51 -0.29 -0.99
N LEU A 270 -1.29 -0.34 -2.07
CA LEU A 270 -0.83 -0.05 -3.44
C LEU A 270 -0.06 1.28 -3.55
N LEU A 271 -0.55 2.33 -2.88
CA LEU A 271 0.12 3.63 -2.93
C LEU A 271 1.37 3.70 -2.04
N ASP A 272 1.45 2.91 -0.96
CA ASP A 272 2.68 2.80 -0.17
C ASP A 272 3.77 2.09 -0.98
N GLU A 273 3.47 0.99 -1.66
CA GLU A 273 4.41 0.29 -2.56
C GLU A 273 4.95 1.23 -3.65
N VAL A 274 4.08 2.03 -4.25
CA VAL A 274 4.51 3.04 -5.23
C VAL A 274 5.46 4.05 -4.59
N ALA A 275 5.15 4.50 -3.37
CA ALA A 275 5.92 5.53 -2.68
C ALA A 275 7.29 5.06 -2.19
N THR A 276 7.42 3.81 -1.78
CA THR A 276 8.64 3.27 -1.17
C THR A 276 9.51 2.51 -2.17
N GLY A 277 8.89 1.75 -3.08
CA GLY A 277 9.58 0.91 -4.05
C GLY A 277 9.55 1.49 -5.47
N LYS A 278 8.40 1.42 -6.14
CA LYS A 278 8.29 1.62 -7.61
C LYS A 278 8.75 3.02 -8.06
N VAL A 279 8.61 4.07 -7.23
CA VAL A 279 9.16 5.40 -7.53
C VAL A 279 10.70 5.47 -7.52
N THR A 280 11.39 4.45 -7.05
CA THR A 280 12.85 4.37 -7.14
C THR A 280 13.32 3.57 -8.36
N GLY A 281 12.42 2.81 -8.99
CA GLY A 281 12.71 1.95 -10.13
C GLY A 281 13.34 0.60 -9.75
N GLU A 282 13.02 0.10 -8.56
CA GLU A 282 13.57 -1.18 -8.04
C GLU A 282 12.78 -2.41 -8.47
N GLU A 283 11.54 -2.23 -8.94
CA GLU A 283 10.63 -3.32 -9.28
C GLU A 283 11.12 -4.06 -10.53
N GLU A 284 11.36 -3.27 -11.58
CA GLU A 284 11.79 -3.75 -12.89
C GLU A 284 13.30 -3.58 -13.05
N ALA A 285 14.04 -4.33 -12.23
CA ALA A 285 15.49 -4.22 -12.10
C ALA A 285 16.27 -4.47 -13.41
N PHE A 286 15.66 -5.17 -14.39
CA PHE A 286 16.30 -5.50 -15.67
C PHE A 286 15.64 -4.83 -16.87
N SER A 287 14.31 -4.71 -16.87
CA SER A 287 13.52 -4.20 -17.99
C SER A 287 13.30 -2.69 -17.93
N HIS A 288 13.33 -2.13 -16.71
CA HIS A 288 13.03 -0.75 -16.38
C HIS A 288 11.66 -0.30 -16.91
N THR A 289 10.64 -1.15 -16.81
CA THR A 289 9.25 -0.84 -17.17
C THR A 289 8.40 -0.33 -15.99
N ASP A 290 9.01 0.12 -14.90
CA ASP A 290 8.37 0.46 -13.61
C ASP A 290 7.20 1.45 -13.73
N LEU A 291 7.20 2.34 -14.73
CA LEU A 291 6.06 3.27 -14.95
C LEU A 291 4.77 2.56 -15.34
N VAL A 292 4.86 1.37 -15.93
CA VAL A 292 3.70 0.51 -16.24
C VAL A 292 3.08 0.01 -14.94
N ASP A 293 3.91 -0.51 -14.03
CA ASP A 293 3.48 -1.07 -12.75
C ASP A 293 2.97 0.03 -11.82
N PHE A 294 3.69 1.16 -11.74
CA PHE A 294 3.25 2.38 -11.05
C PHE A 294 1.85 2.77 -11.52
N LYS A 295 1.64 2.90 -12.84
CA LYS A 295 0.34 3.28 -13.39
C LYS A 295 -0.75 2.27 -13.02
N ALA A 296 -0.44 0.97 -13.09
CA ALA A 296 -1.37 -0.09 -12.74
C ALA A 296 -1.78 -0.05 -11.26
N ASN A 297 -0.86 0.18 -10.33
CA ASN A 297 -1.20 0.33 -8.92
C ASN A 297 -2.06 1.58 -8.66
N VAL A 298 -1.73 2.71 -9.29
CA VAL A 298 -2.54 3.95 -9.20
C VAL A 298 -3.95 3.69 -9.73
N ASP A 299 -4.08 2.96 -10.83
CA ASP A 299 -5.38 2.59 -11.41
C ASP A 299 -6.17 1.65 -10.49
N GLY A 300 -5.52 0.68 -9.86
CA GLY A 300 -6.14 -0.23 -8.88
C GLY A 300 -6.70 0.53 -7.68
N ALA A 301 -5.87 1.38 -7.07
CA ALA A 301 -6.28 2.21 -5.93
C ALA A 301 -7.38 3.21 -6.31
N LYS A 302 -7.26 3.84 -7.47
CA LYS A 302 -8.29 4.75 -7.98
C LYS A 302 -9.60 4.02 -8.24
N LYS A 303 -9.56 2.81 -8.81
CA LYS A 303 -10.76 2.02 -9.07
C LYS A 303 -11.51 1.70 -7.78
N ILE A 304 -10.78 1.34 -6.72
CA ILE A 304 -11.35 1.14 -5.40
C ILE A 304 -12.01 2.43 -4.89
N TYR A 305 -11.29 3.55 -4.93
CA TYR A 305 -11.82 4.85 -4.51
C TYR A 305 -13.09 5.21 -5.29
N ASP A 306 -13.10 5.08 -6.61
CA ASP A 306 -14.25 5.39 -7.46
C ASP A 306 -15.50 4.58 -7.08
N LEU A 307 -15.33 3.31 -6.68
CA LEU A 307 -16.43 2.46 -6.19
C LEU A 307 -16.94 2.88 -4.80
N LEU A 308 -16.06 3.39 -3.94
CA LEU A 308 -16.40 3.84 -2.58
C LEU A 308 -16.87 5.30 -2.54
N LYS A 309 -16.51 6.09 -3.55
CA LYS A 309 -16.74 7.54 -3.64
C LYS A 309 -18.18 7.97 -3.35
N PRO A 310 -19.25 7.28 -3.81
CA PRO A 310 -20.61 7.69 -3.47
C PRO A 310 -20.89 7.74 -1.96
N VAL A 311 -20.24 6.88 -1.19
CA VAL A 311 -20.36 6.84 0.28
C VAL A 311 -19.43 7.86 0.92
N VAL A 312 -18.20 7.96 0.43
CA VAL A 312 -17.21 8.93 0.92
C VAL A 312 -17.70 10.37 0.72
N GLN A 313 -18.25 10.70 -0.45
CA GLN A 313 -18.77 12.03 -0.78
C GLN A 313 -19.86 12.49 0.19
N GLU A 314 -20.71 11.58 0.67
CA GLU A 314 -21.77 11.88 1.64
C GLU A 314 -21.22 12.07 3.06
N ARG A 315 -20.22 11.27 3.43
CA ARG A 315 -19.68 11.23 4.80
C ARG A 315 -18.53 12.19 5.04
N ASP A 316 -17.83 12.59 3.97
CA ASP A 316 -16.66 13.45 3.97
C ASP A 316 -16.43 14.03 2.54
N ALA A 317 -17.20 15.05 2.19
CA ALA A 317 -17.13 15.67 0.86
C ALA A 317 -15.76 16.33 0.56
N GLN A 318 -15.07 16.82 1.60
CA GLN A 318 -13.73 17.40 1.43
C GLN A 318 -12.71 16.32 1.09
N LEU A 319 -12.75 15.19 1.82
CA LEU A 319 -11.88 14.06 1.50
C LEU A 319 -12.08 13.56 0.05
N ALA A 320 -13.33 13.47 -0.43
CA ALA A 320 -13.59 13.10 -1.81
C ALA A 320 -12.98 14.09 -2.81
N ALA A 321 -13.09 15.40 -2.56
CA ALA A 321 -12.46 16.41 -3.40
C ALA A 321 -10.92 16.32 -3.38
N ASP A 322 -10.33 16.14 -2.19
CA ASP A 322 -8.88 15.99 -2.05
C ASP A 322 -8.36 14.76 -2.78
N LEU A 323 -9.09 13.63 -2.72
CA LEU A 323 -8.73 12.42 -3.44
C LEU A 323 -8.83 12.60 -4.95
N ASP A 324 -9.91 13.23 -5.45
CA ASP A 324 -10.09 13.52 -6.87
C ASP A 324 -8.91 14.34 -7.44
N ASP A 325 -8.55 15.42 -6.75
CA ASP A 325 -7.49 16.33 -7.17
C ASP A 325 -6.11 15.66 -7.13
N ASN A 326 -5.82 14.86 -6.09
CA ASN A 326 -4.53 14.19 -5.95
C ASN A 326 -4.37 13.04 -6.95
N PHE A 327 -5.41 12.22 -7.19
CA PHE A 327 -5.37 11.21 -8.24
C PHE A 327 -5.15 11.85 -9.61
N ALA A 328 -5.91 12.91 -9.95
CA ALA A 328 -5.76 13.62 -11.22
C ALA A 328 -4.35 14.22 -11.40
N LYS A 329 -3.74 14.69 -10.31
CA LYS A 329 -2.35 15.17 -10.32
C LYS A 329 -1.37 14.05 -10.64
N VAL A 330 -1.45 12.90 -9.95
CA VAL A 330 -0.55 11.75 -10.20
C VAL A 330 -0.71 11.24 -11.63
N GLU A 331 -1.95 11.04 -12.09
CA GLU A 331 -2.25 10.61 -13.47
C GLU A 331 -1.69 11.61 -14.51
N GLY A 332 -1.84 12.91 -14.25
CA GLY A 332 -1.32 13.96 -15.11
C GLY A 332 0.21 13.97 -15.21
N LEU A 333 0.92 13.60 -14.13
CA LEU A 333 2.38 13.45 -14.14
C LEU A 333 2.80 12.20 -14.93
N LEU A 334 2.19 11.05 -14.65
CA LEU A 334 2.46 9.81 -15.38
C LEU A 334 2.25 10.00 -16.89
N LYS A 335 1.18 10.70 -17.28
CA LYS A 335 0.88 10.99 -18.69
C LYS A 335 2.02 11.69 -19.45
N LYS A 336 2.86 12.48 -18.77
CA LYS A 336 4.04 13.13 -19.41
C LYS A 336 5.05 12.11 -19.95
N HIS A 337 5.01 10.88 -19.43
CA HIS A 337 5.95 9.81 -19.73
C HIS A 337 5.37 8.72 -20.65
N GLU A 338 4.13 8.88 -21.12
CA GLU A 338 3.50 7.95 -22.06
C GLU A 338 4.26 7.92 -23.41
N LYS A 339 4.34 6.72 -23.99
CA LYS A 339 4.91 6.48 -25.32
C LYS A 339 4.17 5.35 -26.02
N GLY A 340 3.38 5.69 -27.04
CA GLY A 340 2.53 4.72 -27.73
C GLY A 340 1.48 4.17 -26.75
N ASP A 341 1.36 2.85 -26.69
CA ASP A 341 0.42 2.16 -25.79
C ASP A 341 1.04 1.81 -24.41
N GLY A 342 2.19 2.41 -24.08
CA GLY A 342 2.90 2.19 -22.81
C GLY A 342 3.66 3.42 -22.33
N TYR A 343 4.78 3.21 -21.64
CA TYR A 343 5.60 4.28 -21.05
C TYR A 343 7.04 4.25 -21.58
N VAL A 344 7.76 5.37 -21.41
CA VAL A 344 9.22 5.35 -21.54
C VAL A 344 9.84 4.46 -20.46
N SER A 345 11.00 3.87 -20.74
CA SER A 345 11.80 3.18 -19.72
C SER A 345 12.15 4.12 -18.57
N TYR A 346 12.18 3.59 -17.34
CA TYR A 346 12.44 4.35 -16.13
C TYR A 346 13.78 5.09 -16.14
N ASP A 347 14.78 4.59 -16.88
CA ASP A 347 16.06 5.26 -17.13
C ASP A 347 15.93 6.66 -17.76
N LYS A 348 14.82 6.91 -18.46
CA LYS A 348 14.55 8.18 -19.12
C LYS A 348 13.80 9.17 -18.24
N VAL A 349 13.33 8.74 -17.06
CA VAL A 349 12.65 9.60 -16.10
C VAL A 349 13.73 10.35 -15.32
N GLY A 350 13.83 11.65 -15.57
CA GLY A 350 14.84 12.51 -14.96
C GLY A 350 14.65 12.63 -13.45
N LYS A 351 15.72 12.96 -12.72
CA LYS A 351 15.69 13.11 -11.25
C LYS A 351 14.57 14.03 -10.76
N ASP A 352 14.34 15.13 -11.47
CA ASP A 352 13.31 16.11 -11.09
C ASP A 352 11.90 15.54 -11.29
N ASP A 353 11.66 14.80 -12.38
CA ASP A 353 10.38 14.13 -12.63
C ASP A 353 10.12 13.01 -11.61
N ARG A 354 11.15 12.21 -11.27
CA ARG A 354 11.05 11.18 -10.21
C ARG A 354 10.67 11.83 -8.87
N LYS A 355 11.26 12.97 -8.55
CA LYS A 355 10.90 13.75 -7.36
C LYS A 355 9.46 14.27 -7.44
N GLU A 356 9.03 14.80 -8.59
CA GLU A 356 7.66 15.31 -8.77
C GLU A 356 6.62 14.20 -8.59
N LEU A 357 6.88 13.01 -9.15
CA LEU A 357 6.08 11.80 -8.96
C LEU A 357 6.04 11.38 -7.49
N ALA A 358 7.19 11.29 -6.83
CA ALA A 358 7.27 10.94 -5.41
C ALA A 358 6.50 11.93 -4.52
N ASP A 359 6.67 13.23 -4.74
CA ASP A 359 5.99 14.26 -3.98
C ASP A 359 4.46 14.20 -4.20
N ALA A 360 4.01 13.87 -5.41
CA ALA A 360 2.58 13.71 -5.71
C ALA A 360 1.97 12.45 -5.09
N VAL A 361 2.68 11.32 -5.12
CA VAL A 361 2.25 10.08 -4.45
C VAL A 361 2.18 10.28 -2.95
N ASN A 362 3.20 10.92 -2.35
CA ASN A 362 3.19 11.25 -0.92
C ASN A 362 2.01 12.17 -0.56
N ALA A 363 1.70 13.16 -1.41
CA ALA A 363 0.55 14.04 -1.22
C ALA A 363 -0.79 13.30 -1.30
N LEU A 364 -0.90 12.28 -2.16
CA LEU A 364 -2.07 11.41 -2.25
C LEU A 364 -2.18 10.44 -1.06
N GLY A 365 -1.05 10.01 -0.50
CA GLY A 365 -1.02 9.03 0.60
C GLY A 365 -1.77 9.50 1.85
N GLU A 366 -1.70 10.79 2.20
CA GLU A 366 -2.38 11.35 3.37
C GLU A 366 -3.91 11.29 3.28
N PRO A 367 -4.58 11.84 2.25
CA PRO A 367 -6.02 11.69 2.11
C PRO A 367 -6.42 10.23 1.93
N LEU A 368 -5.65 9.42 1.18
CA LEU A 368 -5.98 8.01 0.99
C LEU A 368 -5.95 7.21 2.31
N SER A 369 -5.10 7.58 3.27
CA SER A 369 -5.08 6.96 4.61
C SER A 369 -6.38 7.17 5.41
N LYS A 370 -7.15 8.21 5.07
CA LYS A 370 -8.44 8.51 5.72
C LYS A 370 -9.62 7.80 5.06
N LEU A 371 -9.41 7.12 3.92
CA LEU A 371 -10.47 6.45 3.17
C LEU A 371 -11.15 5.37 4.03
N ALA A 372 -10.38 4.56 4.73
CA ALA A 372 -10.90 3.49 5.60
C ALA A 372 -11.78 4.06 6.73
N GLU A 373 -11.36 5.15 7.38
CA GLU A 373 -12.15 5.84 8.40
C GLU A 373 -13.47 6.37 7.84
N ALA A 374 -13.46 7.00 6.65
CA ALA A 374 -14.68 7.50 6.01
C ALA A 374 -15.66 6.37 5.63
N VAL A 375 -15.13 5.22 5.21
CA VAL A 375 -15.93 4.03 4.86
C VAL A 375 -16.45 3.30 6.10
N ALA A 376 -15.75 3.37 7.23
CA ALA A 376 -16.12 2.69 8.46
C ALA A 376 -17.09 3.47 9.38
N LYS A 377 -17.44 4.72 9.03
CA LYS A 377 -18.51 5.50 9.69
C LYS A 377 -19.89 4.89 9.47
#